data_AF-A0A9W3AQD6-F1
#
_entry.id   AF-A0A9W3AQD6-F1
#
_cell.length_a   1.000
_cell.length_b   1.000
_cell.length_c   1.000
_cell.angle_alpha   90.00
_cell.angle_beta   90.00
_cell.angle_gamma   90.00
#
_symmetry.space_group_name_H-M   'P 1'
#
loop_
_entity.id
_entity.type
_entity.pdbx_description
1 polymer ?
#
loop_
_entity_poly.entity_id
_entity_poly.type
_entity_poly.pdbx_seq_one_letter_code
_entity_poly.pdbx_strand_id
1 'polypeptide(L)'
;METRLTITAQFISDGRSLGYEGERLERYVAEQKEDYEKVKKEEFEREKARFEREERLKAEAKAEEKARFEREEKAKREEHERWKERDAREEHKRKEEMELERMKEKSATAAGTATQAEVRPRNVLDKLDKSFQGMKEDDDLMAYLTHFEAVATRCKIDRKEWSLLLSYKLTTFLRNCMLRDSLFLNENYEEVRVVLLRHADINAETCRKRFHRVKPRQNDFRGFVTELRNALDHWLKMAEVGKTVEEVKELLVKDRILENV
;
A
#
# COMPACT_ATOMS: atom_id res chain seq x y z
N MET A 1 4.54 -42.48 39.86
CA MET A 1 5.27 -43.37 40.79
C MET A 1 5.79 -44.63 40.11
N GLU A 2 5.08 -45.14 39.09
CA GLU A 2 5.46 -46.35 38.35
C GLU A 2 6.87 -46.30 37.74
N THR A 3 7.28 -45.16 37.15
CA THR A 3 8.60 -45.00 36.50
C THR A 3 9.81 -45.11 37.45
N ARG A 4 9.67 -44.71 38.72
CA ARG A 4 10.75 -44.81 39.73
C ARG A 4 11.00 -46.25 40.20
N LEU A 5 9.93 -47.05 40.28
CA LEU A 5 10.00 -48.46 40.64
C LEU A 5 10.64 -49.27 39.50
N THR A 6 10.31 -48.96 38.24
CA THR A 6 10.89 -49.59 37.05
C THR A 6 12.39 -49.31 36.92
N ILE A 7 12.81 -48.06 37.13
CA ILE A 7 14.24 -47.67 37.05
C ILE A 7 15.07 -48.27 38.17
N THR A 8 14.53 -48.35 39.38
CA THR A 8 15.21 -49.01 40.50
C THR A 8 15.41 -50.50 40.23
N ALA A 9 14.40 -51.18 39.65
CA ALA A 9 14.51 -52.58 39.26
C ALA A 9 15.55 -52.78 38.14
N GLN A 10 15.65 -51.84 37.20
CA GLN A 10 16.67 -51.85 36.16
C GLN A 10 18.08 -51.74 36.75
N PHE A 11 18.33 -50.80 37.65
CA PHE A 11 19.64 -50.65 38.31
C PHE A 11 20.04 -51.87 39.13
N ILE A 12 19.07 -52.56 39.77
CA ILE A 12 19.32 -53.81 40.48
C ILE A 12 19.68 -54.94 39.50
N SER A 13 19.01 -55.01 38.35
CA SER A 13 19.31 -55.98 37.29
C SER A 13 20.70 -55.76 36.68
N ASP A 14 21.05 -54.50 36.41
CA ASP A 14 22.34 -54.11 35.84
C ASP A 14 23.48 -54.42 36.82
N GLY A 15 23.32 -54.07 38.09
CA GLY A 15 24.32 -54.36 39.13
C GLY A 15 24.54 -55.86 39.36
N ARG A 16 23.49 -56.69 39.29
CA ARG A 16 23.60 -58.15 39.36
C ARG A 16 24.31 -58.73 38.13
N SER A 17 24.06 -58.18 36.94
CA SER A 17 24.72 -58.58 35.70
C SER A 17 26.22 -58.24 35.69
N LEU A 18 26.62 -57.22 36.45
CA LEU A 18 28.02 -56.85 36.70
C LEU A 18 28.70 -57.69 37.81
N GLY A 19 27.99 -58.65 38.40
CA GLY A 19 28.51 -59.53 39.44
C GLY A 19 28.56 -58.89 40.84
N TYR A 20 27.82 -57.81 41.08
CA TYR A 20 27.71 -57.21 42.40
C TYR A 20 26.63 -57.91 43.25
N GLU A 21 26.99 -58.25 44.48
CA GLU A 21 26.10 -58.88 45.46
C GLU A 21 26.24 -58.20 46.83
N GLY A 22 25.21 -58.33 47.69
CA GLY A 22 25.18 -57.73 49.03
C GLY A 22 25.47 -56.23 49.05
N GLU A 23 26.35 -55.78 49.95
CA GLU A 23 26.70 -54.36 50.13
C GLU A 23 27.29 -53.67 48.88
N ARG A 24 27.89 -54.43 47.95
CA ARG A 24 28.40 -53.87 46.69
C ARG A 24 27.27 -53.52 45.73
N LEU A 25 26.22 -54.34 45.68
CA LEU A 25 25.03 -54.08 44.87
C LEU A 25 24.25 -52.88 45.42
N GLU A 26 24.13 -52.78 46.75
CA GLU A 26 23.45 -51.66 47.41
C GLU A 26 24.13 -50.32 47.13
N ARG A 27 25.47 -50.27 47.20
CA ARG A 27 26.24 -49.06 46.86
C ARG A 27 26.09 -48.67 45.40
N TYR A 28 26.18 -49.62 44.47
CA TYR A 28 25.99 -49.36 43.05
C TYR A 28 24.59 -48.79 42.77
N VAL A 29 23.54 -49.39 43.32
CA VAL A 29 22.16 -48.92 43.12
C VAL A 29 21.94 -47.54 43.76
N ALA A 30 22.57 -47.26 44.91
CA ALA A 30 22.51 -45.95 45.55
C ALA A 30 23.18 -44.86 44.69
N GLU A 31 24.39 -45.12 44.19
CA GLU A 31 25.13 -44.23 43.30
C GLU A 31 24.38 -43.97 41.99
N GLN A 32 23.87 -45.01 41.34
CA GLN A 32 23.08 -44.88 40.11
C GLN A 32 21.77 -44.11 40.33
N LYS A 33 21.14 -44.24 41.49
CA LYS A 33 19.96 -43.43 41.85
C LYS A 33 20.32 -41.97 42.05
N GLU A 34 21.42 -41.68 42.73
CA GLU A 34 21.87 -40.31 42.98
C GLU A 34 22.22 -39.61 41.67
N ASP A 35 22.97 -40.27 40.78
CA ASP A 35 23.30 -39.75 39.45
C ASP A 35 22.05 -39.53 38.60
N TYR A 36 21.10 -40.48 38.62
CA TYR A 36 19.83 -40.34 37.90
C TYR A 36 19.01 -39.14 38.40
N GLU A 37 18.91 -38.97 39.73
CA GLU A 37 18.19 -37.82 40.31
C GLU A 37 18.89 -36.50 40.03
N LYS A 38 20.22 -36.48 40.04
CA LYS A 38 21.03 -35.32 39.70
C LYS A 38 20.83 -34.90 38.24
N VAL A 39 20.95 -35.84 37.29
CA VAL A 39 20.71 -35.57 35.85
C VAL A 39 19.29 -35.08 35.62
N LYS A 40 18.30 -35.74 36.23
CA LYS A 40 16.89 -35.34 36.11
C LYS A 40 16.63 -33.95 36.67
N LYS A 41 17.26 -33.59 37.79
CA LYS A 41 17.16 -32.25 38.38
C LYS A 41 17.83 -31.21 37.48
N GLU A 42 18.99 -31.51 36.93
CA GLU A 42 19.67 -30.62 35.96
C GLU A 42 18.85 -30.41 34.69
N GLU A 43 18.23 -31.47 34.16
CA GLU A 43 17.33 -31.37 33.00
C GLU A 43 16.12 -30.50 33.30
N PHE A 44 15.48 -30.71 34.45
CA PHE A 44 14.34 -29.90 34.88
C PHE A 44 14.70 -28.41 35.03
N GLU A 45 15.84 -28.09 35.66
CA GLU A 45 16.31 -26.71 35.79
C GLU A 45 16.67 -26.09 34.43
N ARG A 46 17.27 -26.87 33.51
CA ARG A 46 17.54 -26.41 32.14
C ARG A 46 16.25 -26.13 31.36
N GLU A 47 15.25 -27.00 31.50
CA GLU A 47 13.95 -26.83 30.84
C GLU A 47 13.19 -25.62 31.40
N LYS A 48 13.19 -25.47 32.73
CA LYS A 48 12.63 -24.30 33.41
C LYS A 48 13.32 -23.00 32.95
N ALA A 49 14.65 -22.99 32.89
CA ALA A 49 15.40 -21.83 32.41
C ALA A 49 15.13 -21.51 30.93
N ARG A 50 14.94 -22.54 30.09
CA ARG A 50 14.53 -22.35 28.69
C ARG A 50 13.14 -21.72 28.60
N PHE A 51 12.18 -22.22 29.37
CA PHE A 51 10.82 -21.70 29.41
C PHE A 51 10.81 -20.23 29.87
N GLU A 52 11.51 -19.91 30.97
CA GLU A 52 11.62 -18.53 31.46
C GLU A 52 12.28 -17.58 30.44
N ARG A 53 13.30 -18.06 29.72
CA ARG A 53 13.95 -17.28 28.65
C ARG A 53 13.02 -17.04 27.47
N GLU A 54 12.26 -18.06 27.06
CA GLU A 54 11.29 -17.94 25.97
C GLU A 54 10.17 -16.95 26.32
N GLU A 55 9.65 -17.01 27.55
CA GLU A 55 8.64 -16.06 28.04
C GLU A 55 9.19 -14.62 28.08
N ARG A 56 10.44 -14.43 28.52
CA ARG A 56 11.09 -13.11 28.48
C ARG A 56 11.23 -12.58 27.06
N LEU A 57 11.66 -13.40 26.12
CA LEU A 57 11.78 -13.02 24.70
C LEU A 57 10.41 -12.67 24.09
N LYS A 58 9.37 -13.44 24.41
CA LYS A 58 7.99 -13.13 23.99
C LYS A 58 7.49 -11.82 24.59
N ALA A 59 7.79 -11.56 25.86
CA ALA A 59 7.40 -10.31 26.52
C ALA A 59 8.13 -9.10 25.93
N GLU A 60 9.43 -9.22 25.64
CA GLU A 60 10.25 -8.18 25.01
C GLU A 60 9.77 -7.89 23.58
N ALA A 61 9.51 -8.93 22.77
CA ALA A 61 8.98 -8.77 21.42
C ALA A 61 7.62 -8.06 21.40
N LYS A 62 6.71 -8.42 22.33
CA LYS A 62 5.42 -7.74 22.48
C LYS A 62 5.57 -6.28 22.91
N ALA A 63 6.53 -5.99 23.79
CA ALA A 63 6.80 -4.62 24.23
C ALA A 63 7.38 -3.77 23.09
N GLU A 64 8.29 -4.32 22.29
CA GLU A 64 8.86 -3.64 21.13
C GLU A 64 7.81 -3.39 20.04
N GLU A 65 6.96 -4.37 19.74
CA GLU A 65 5.86 -4.21 18.80
C GLU A 65 4.89 -3.11 19.23
N LYS A 66 4.50 -3.11 20.51
CA LYS A 66 3.65 -2.07 21.08
C LYS A 66 4.32 -0.68 20.99
N ALA A 67 5.61 -0.59 21.32
CA ALA A 67 6.34 0.67 21.23
C ALA A 67 6.46 1.16 19.77
N ARG A 68 6.62 0.25 18.81
CA ARG A 68 6.64 0.57 17.38
C ARG A 68 5.29 1.11 16.91
N PHE A 69 4.19 0.46 17.33
CA PHE A 69 2.84 0.90 17.03
C PHE A 69 2.55 2.30 17.59
N GLU A 70 2.90 2.54 18.87
CA GLU A 70 2.73 3.86 19.49
C GLU A 70 3.55 4.96 18.81
N ARG A 71 4.79 4.66 18.38
CA ARG A 71 5.63 5.59 17.61
C ARG A 71 5.02 5.91 16.24
N GLU A 72 4.50 4.92 15.54
CA GLU A 72 3.87 5.10 14.24
C GLU A 72 2.60 5.95 14.34
N GLU A 73 1.74 5.67 15.33
CA GLU A 73 0.55 6.47 15.61
C GLU A 73 0.89 7.91 15.98
N LYS A 74 1.92 8.12 16.81
CA LYS A 74 2.40 9.46 17.15
C LYS A 74 2.92 10.20 15.91
N ALA A 75 3.71 9.52 15.06
CA ALA A 75 4.21 10.11 13.81
C ALA A 75 3.07 10.49 12.85
N LYS A 76 2.04 9.65 12.71
CA LYS A 76 0.85 9.95 11.91
C LYS A 76 0.09 11.17 12.44
N ARG A 77 -0.07 11.28 13.76
CA ARG A 77 -0.70 12.45 14.39
C ARG A 77 0.11 13.73 14.15
N GLU A 78 1.43 13.68 14.35
CA GLU A 78 2.31 14.83 14.08
C GLU A 78 2.31 15.23 12.60
N GLU A 79 2.33 14.26 11.68
CA GLU A 79 2.24 14.52 10.24
C GLU A 79 0.89 15.16 9.86
N HIS A 80 -0.20 14.65 10.44
CA HIS A 80 -1.54 15.20 10.21
C HIS A 80 -1.68 16.63 10.73
N GLU A 81 -1.12 16.94 11.90
CA GLU A 81 -1.09 18.32 12.43
C GLU A 81 -0.23 19.24 11.56
N ARG A 82 0.95 18.78 11.10
CA ARG A 82 1.77 19.55 10.14
C ARG A 82 1.07 19.76 8.80
N TRP A 83 0.27 18.78 8.35
CA TRP A 83 -0.54 18.93 7.15
C TRP A 83 -1.62 20.00 7.34
N LYS A 84 -2.37 19.97 8.45
CA LYS A 84 -3.33 21.01 8.80
C LYS A 84 -2.72 22.41 8.88
N GLU A 85 -1.54 22.55 9.49
CA GLU A 85 -0.86 23.84 9.57
C GLU A 85 -0.45 24.37 8.20
N ARG A 86 0.07 23.49 7.33
CA ARG A 86 0.42 23.85 5.94
C ARG A 86 -0.81 24.25 5.14
N ASP A 87 -1.89 23.47 5.25
CA ASP A 87 -3.14 23.73 4.56
C ASP A 87 -3.75 25.07 5.01
N ALA A 88 -3.79 25.35 6.32
CA ALA A 88 -4.23 26.63 6.86
C ALA A 88 -3.35 27.81 6.39
N ARG A 89 -2.03 27.62 6.31
CA ARG A 89 -1.09 28.64 5.81
C ARG A 89 -1.29 28.92 4.32
N GLU A 90 -1.54 27.88 3.52
CA GLU A 90 -1.87 28.04 2.10
C GLU A 90 -3.23 28.71 1.90
N GLU A 91 -4.23 28.37 2.70
CA GLU A 91 -5.54 29.02 2.67
C GLU A 91 -5.44 30.50 3.05
N HIS A 92 -4.64 30.83 4.08
CA HIS A 92 -4.37 32.21 4.47
C HIS A 92 -3.72 33.01 3.34
N LYS A 93 -2.66 32.46 2.72
CA LYS A 93 -2.01 33.09 1.56
C LYS A 93 -2.97 33.32 0.41
N ARG A 94 -3.84 32.35 0.11
CA ARG A 94 -4.85 32.48 -0.96
C ARG A 94 -5.88 33.56 -0.65
N LYS A 95 -6.27 33.70 0.62
CA LYS A 95 -7.16 34.79 1.07
C LYS A 95 -6.48 36.16 0.92
N GLU A 96 -5.23 36.28 1.36
CA GLU A 96 -4.43 37.51 1.21
C GLU A 96 -4.22 37.89 -0.27
N GLU A 97 -3.94 36.93 -1.15
CA GLU A 97 -3.82 37.16 -2.58
C GLU A 97 -5.13 37.65 -3.21
N MET A 98 -6.26 37.03 -2.86
CA MET A 98 -7.59 37.47 -3.30
C MET A 98 -7.93 38.88 -2.81
N GLU A 99 -7.62 39.21 -1.56
CA GLU A 99 -7.85 40.57 -1.03
C GLU A 99 -6.97 41.61 -1.71
N LEU A 100 -5.70 41.28 -1.97
CA LEU A 100 -4.78 42.15 -2.69
C LEU A 100 -5.21 42.38 -4.14
N GLU A 101 -5.70 41.34 -4.83
CA GLU A 101 -6.24 41.46 -6.18
C GLU A 101 -7.51 42.32 -6.20
N ARG A 102 -8.40 42.15 -5.22
CA ARG A 102 -9.61 42.97 -5.05
C ARG A 102 -9.29 44.44 -4.75
N MET A 103 -8.22 44.72 -4.00
CA MET A 103 -7.74 46.09 -3.76
C MET A 103 -7.13 46.71 -5.02
N LYS A 104 -6.35 45.93 -5.79
CA LYS A 104 -5.80 46.35 -7.09
C LYS A 104 -6.91 46.65 -8.11
N GLU A 105 -7.92 45.79 -8.19
CA GLU A 105 -9.07 45.98 -9.09
C GLU A 105 -9.86 47.24 -8.72
N LYS A 106 -10.15 47.46 -7.43
CA LYS A 106 -10.78 48.70 -6.95
C LYS A 106 -9.96 49.95 -7.28
N SER A 107 -8.63 49.87 -7.15
CA SER A 107 -7.73 50.98 -7.50
C SER A 107 -7.63 51.22 -9.01
N ALA A 108 -7.72 50.17 -9.84
CA ALA A 108 -7.74 50.27 -11.30
C ALA A 108 -9.08 50.85 -11.81
N THR A 109 -10.20 50.48 -11.19
CA THR A 109 -11.53 51.02 -11.54
C THR A 109 -11.73 52.48 -11.16
N ALA A 110 -10.92 53.04 -10.25
CA ALA A 110 -10.97 54.47 -9.89
C ALA A 110 -10.17 55.37 -10.86
N ALA A 111 -9.34 54.81 -11.74
CA ALA A 111 -8.43 55.56 -12.62
C ALA A 111 -8.76 55.45 -14.13
N GLY A 112 -9.86 54.80 -14.53
CA GLY A 112 -10.15 54.53 -15.94
C GLY A 112 -11.61 54.75 -16.32
N THR A 113 -11.93 55.94 -16.83
CA THR A 113 -13.14 56.20 -17.61
C THR A 113 -13.00 55.55 -19.00
N ALA A 114 -14.05 54.85 -19.42
CA ALA A 114 -14.37 54.46 -20.80
C ALA A 114 -13.34 53.61 -21.56
N THR A 115 -13.62 52.32 -21.69
CA THR A 115 -13.73 51.64 -23.00
C THR A 115 -14.42 50.29 -22.81
N GLN A 116 -15.56 50.11 -23.48
CA GLN A 116 -16.12 48.79 -23.76
C GLN A 116 -15.11 48.05 -24.64
N ALA A 117 -14.24 47.27 -24.00
CA ALA A 117 -13.55 46.18 -24.66
C ALA A 117 -14.37 44.93 -24.35
N GLU A 118 -14.99 44.35 -25.37
CA GLU A 118 -15.56 43.03 -25.28
C GLU A 118 -14.50 42.07 -24.70
N VAL A 119 -14.84 41.50 -23.55
CA VAL A 119 -14.05 40.44 -22.93
C VAL A 119 -14.15 39.23 -23.86
N ARG A 120 -13.16 39.09 -24.74
CA ARG A 120 -12.88 37.81 -25.42
C ARG A 120 -12.94 36.70 -24.37
N PRO A 121 -13.72 35.61 -24.57
CA PRO A 121 -13.74 34.52 -23.62
C PRO A 121 -12.31 33.99 -23.48
N ARG A 122 -11.75 34.11 -22.28
CA ARG A 122 -10.44 33.59 -21.89
C ARG A 122 -10.46 32.09 -22.20
N ASN A 123 -9.77 31.66 -23.26
CA ASN A 123 -9.90 30.34 -23.86
C ASN A 123 -9.81 29.25 -22.78
N VAL A 124 -10.71 28.28 -22.82
CA VAL A 124 -10.77 27.17 -21.85
C VAL A 124 -9.46 26.38 -21.83
N LEU A 125 -8.76 26.35 -22.96
CA LEU A 125 -7.38 25.86 -23.10
C LEU A 125 -6.40 26.59 -22.17
N ASP A 126 -6.45 27.92 -22.04
CA ASP A 126 -5.51 28.69 -21.22
C ASP A 126 -5.63 28.36 -19.72
N LYS A 127 -6.82 27.93 -19.27
CA LYS A 127 -7.08 27.53 -17.86
C LYS A 127 -6.44 26.17 -17.55
N LEU A 128 -6.48 25.24 -18.49
CA LEU A 128 -5.92 23.90 -18.32
C LEU A 128 -4.41 23.88 -18.59
N ASP A 129 -3.94 24.67 -19.56
CA ASP A 129 -2.56 24.64 -20.03
C ASP A 129 -1.53 25.04 -18.95
N LYS A 130 -1.90 25.99 -18.08
CA LYS A 130 -1.04 26.40 -16.96
C LYS A 130 -1.01 25.42 -15.78
N SER A 131 -2.00 24.53 -15.67
CA SER A 131 -2.21 23.70 -14.49
C SER A 131 -2.08 22.19 -14.74
N PHE A 132 -1.98 21.77 -16.00
CA PHE A 132 -1.96 20.35 -16.37
C PHE A 132 -0.93 20.05 -17.46
N GLN A 133 0.05 19.22 -17.11
CA GLN A 133 1.10 18.77 -18.03
C GLN A 133 0.56 17.74 -19.03
N GLY A 134 1.11 17.75 -20.25
CA GLY A 134 0.81 16.72 -21.25
C GLY A 134 1.34 15.35 -20.81
N MET A 135 0.65 14.30 -21.26
CA MET A 135 1.00 12.91 -21.00
C MET A 135 2.30 12.54 -21.72
N LYS A 136 3.21 11.89 -20.99
CA LYS A 136 4.44 11.29 -21.53
C LYS A 136 4.18 9.85 -21.97
N GLU A 137 5.09 9.28 -22.76
CA GLU A 137 4.95 7.90 -23.27
C GLU A 137 4.96 6.85 -22.14
N ASP A 138 5.68 7.10 -21.05
CA ASP A 138 5.76 6.20 -19.89
C ASP A 138 4.65 6.43 -18.84
N ASP A 139 3.79 7.43 -19.04
CA ASP A 139 2.74 7.75 -18.07
C ASP A 139 1.61 6.71 -18.09
N ASP A 140 1.11 6.38 -16.92
CA ASP A 140 -0.06 5.52 -16.78
C ASP A 140 -1.34 6.24 -17.22
N LEU A 141 -1.95 5.80 -18.33
CA LEU A 141 -3.18 6.40 -18.84
C LEU A 141 -4.31 6.46 -17.80
N MET A 142 -4.45 5.45 -16.94
CA MET A 142 -5.52 5.43 -15.94
C MET A 142 -5.31 6.50 -14.85
N ALA A 143 -4.07 6.61 -14.35
CA ALA A 143 -3.71 7.64 -13.39
C ALA A 143 -3.78 9.03 -14.02
N TYR A 144 -3.37 9.14 -15.29
CA TYR A 144 -3.43 10.38 -16.06
C TYR A 144 -4.86 10.89 -16.23
N LEU A 145 -5.78 10.03 -16.66
CA LEU A 145 -7.20 10.38 -16.80
C LEU A 145 -7.81 10.77 -15.45
N THR A 146 -7.48 10.05 -14.38
CA THR A 146 -7.96 10.40 -13.03
C THR A 146 -7.45 11.77 -12.58
N HIS A 147 -6.18 12.09 -12.87
CA HIS A 147 -5.62 13.41 -12.56
C HIS A 147 -6.27 14.51 -13.42
N PHE A 148 -6.51 14.24 -14.71
CA PHE A 148 -7.22 15.13 -15.62
C PHE A 148 -8.63 15.45 -15.11
N GLU A 149 -9.41 14.42 -14.76
CA GLU A 149 -10.78 14.56 -14.22
C GLU A 149 -10.80 15.45 -12.97
N ALA A 150 -9.86 15.24 -12.05
CA ALA A 150 -9.75 16.03 -10.83
C ALA A 150 -9.40 17.51 -11.11
N VAL A 151 -8.48 17.76 -12.04
CA VAL A 151 -8.07 19.13 -12.40
C VAL A 151 -9.16 19.85 -13.20
N ALA A 152 -9.78 19.19 -14.18
CA ALA A 152 -10.87 19.76 -14.98
C ALA A 152 -12.07 20.12 -14.11
N THR A 153 -12.41 19.26 -13.13
CA THR A 153 -13.45 19.54 -12.12
C THR A 153 -13.10 20.76 -11.28
N ARG A 154 -11.86 20.85 -10.78
CA ARG A 154 -11.40 21.98 -9.96
C ARG A 154 -11.40 23.31 -10.75
N CYS A 155 -11.09 23.25 -12.03
CA CYS A 155 -11.10 24.39 -12.95
C CYS A 155 -12.51 24.77 -13.44
N LYS A 156 -13.56 24.06 -13.02
CA LYS A 156 -14.96 24.26 -13.43
C LYS A 156 -15.15 24.27 -14.95
N ILE A 157 -14.47 23.35 -15.62
CA ILE A 157 -14.59 23.16 -17.07
C ILE A 157 -15.86 22.35 -17.35
N ASP A 158 -16.64 22.76 -18.34
CA ASP A 158 -17.84 22.03 -18.74
C ASP A 158 -17.46 20.63 -19.24
N ARG A 159 -18.19 19.61 -18.77
CA ARG A 159 -17.89 18.21 -19.09
C ARG A 159 -17.93 17.93 -20.59
N LYS A 160 -18.70 18.70 -21.36
CA LYS A 160 -18.76 18.62 -22.83
C LYS A 160 -17.42 18.98 -23.49
N GLU A 161 -16.63 19.84 -22.84
CA GLU A 161 -15.35 20.32 -23.37
C GLU A 161 -14.18 19.40 -22.98
N TRP A 162 -14.40 18.43 -22.08
CA TRP A 162 -13.35 17.56 -21.56
C TRP A 162 -12.72 16.70 -22.65
N SER A 163 -13.53 16.13 -23.54
CA SER A 163 -13.06 15.28 -24.64
C SER A 163 -12.13 16.04 -25.60
N LEU A 164 -12.51 17.27 -25.93
CA LEU A 164 -11.70 18.14 -26.79
C LEU A 164 -10.40 18.53 -26.10
N LEU A 165 -10.45 18.96 -24.84
CA LEU A 165 -9.25 19.36 -24.08
C LEU A 165 -8.29 18.19 -23.84
N LEU A 166 -8.82 17.00 -23.57
CA LEU A 166 -8.04 15.79 -23.38
C LEU A 166 -7.22 15.46 -24.64
N SER A 167 -7.78 15.64 -25.84
CA SER A 167 -7.10 15.33 -27.11
C SER A 167 -5.77 16.07 -27.29
N TYR A 168 -5.67 17.30 -26.80
CA TYR A 168 -4.44 18.11 -26.88
C TYR A 168 -3.36 17.67 -25.87
N LYS A 169 -3.76 16.96 -24.83
CA LYS A 169 -2.90 16.63 -23.68
C LYS A 169 -2.43 15.18 -23.68
N LEU A 170 -3.03 14.31 -24.49
CA LEU A 170 -2.60 12.92 -24.66
C LEU A 170 -1.35 12.77 -25.54
N THR A 171 -0.72 11.59 -25.45
CA THR A 171 0.37 11.15 -26.34
C THR A 171 -0.09 11.06 -27.79
N THR A 172 0.86 11.09 -28.74
CA THR A 172 0.57 11.04 -30.18
C THR A 172 -0.27 9.81 -30.57
N PHE A 173 0.02 8.65 -29.98
CA PHE A 173 -0.74 7.42 -30.22
C PHE A 173 -2.23 7.56 -29.82
N LEU A 174 -2.50 8.01 -28.60
CA LEU A 174 -3.87 8.13 -28.10
C LEU A 174 -4.63 9.29 -28.76
N ARG A 175 -3.94 10.37 -29.11
CA ARG A 175 -4.50 11.47 -29.90
C ARG A 175 -4.95 10.99 -31.27
N ASN A 176 -4.15 10.15 -31.94
CA ASN A 176 -4.53 9.56 -33.23
C ASN A 176 -5.76 8.64 -33.09
N CYS A 177 -5.89 7.92 -31.98
CA CYS A 177 -7.09 7.13 -31.68
C CYS A 177 -8.33 8.02 -31.49
N MET A 178 -8.20 9.13 -30.75
CA MET A 178 -9.29 10.10 -30.60
C MET A 178 -9.71 10.73 -31.92
N LEU A 179 -8.76 11.01 -32.82
CA LEU A 179 -9.04 11.58 -34.13
C LEU A 179 -9.77 10.59 -35.03
N ARG A 180 -9.28 9.34 -35.11
CA ARG A 180 -9.86 8.28 -35.94
C ARG A 180 -11.32 8.00 -35.57
N ASP A 181 -11.62 7.95 -34.28
CA ASP A 181 -12.94 7.60 -33.77
C ASP A 181 -13.80 8.85 -33.49
N SER A 182 -13.34 10.05 -33.87
CA SER A 182 -14.01 11.34 -33.65
C SER A 182 -14.38 11.62 -32.19
N LEU A 183 -13.64 11.04 -31.23
CA LEU A 183 -13.96 11.11 -29.80
C LEU A 183 -13.85 12.52 -29.23
N PHE A 184 -13.06 13.39 -29.84
CA PHE A 184 -12.89 14.78 -29.41
C PHE A 184 -14.17 15.62 -29.61
N LEU A 185 -15.12 15.17 -30.45
CA LEU A 185 -16.43 15.79 -30.66
C LEU A 185 -17.51 15.22 -29.74
N ASN A 186 -17.21 14.14 -29.01
CA ASN A 186 -18.21 13.49 -28.16
C ASN A 186 -18.37 14.28 -26.85
N GLU A 187 -19.60 14.75 -26.60
CA GLU A 187 -19.98 15.47 -25.39
C GLU A 187 -20.02 14.57 -24.15
N ASN A 188 -20.11 13.25 -24.33
CA ASN A 188 -20.08 12.27 -23.26
C ASN A 188 -18.65 11.78 -22.99
N TYR A 189 -17.98 12.44 -22.06
CA TYR A 189 -16.63 12.08 -21.62
C TYR A 189 -16.50 10.61 -21.16
N GLU A 190 -17.54 10.01 -20.57
CA GLU A 190 -17.44 8.62 -20.07
C GLU A 190 -17.29 7.62 -21.21
N GLU A 191 -18.00 7.83 -22.33
CA GLU A 191 -17.82 7.01 -23.53
C GLU A 191 -16.41 7.16 -24.10
N VAL A 192 -15.92 8.40 -24.16
CA VAL A 192 -14.57 8.72 -24.63
C VAL A 192 -13.52 8.04 -23.76
N ARG A 193 -13.68 8.06 -22.44
CA ARG A 193 -12.82 7.39 -21.47
C ARG A 193 -12.78 5.88 -21.73
N VAL A 194 -13.93 5.23 -21.87
CA VAL A 194 -14.01 3.78 -22.11
C VAL A 194 -13.33 3.40 -23.42
N VAL A 195 -13.58 4.15 -24.50
CA VAL A 195 -13.01 3.86 -25.82
C VAL A 195 -11.49 4.11 -25.83
N LEU A 196 -11.00 5.17 -25.18
CA LEU A 196 -9.56 5.43 -25.03
C LEU A 196 -8.83 4.32 -24.28
N LEU A 197 -9.43 3.82 -23.19
CA LEU A 197 -8.86 2.72 -22.42
C LEU A 197 -8.81 1.43 -23.25
N ARG A 198 -9.83 1.16 -24.07
CA ARG A 198 -9.82 0.05 -25.02
C ARG A 198 -8.72 0.18 -26.07
N HIS A 199 -8.52 1.36 -26.67
CA HIS A 199 -7.44 1.58 -27.66
C HIS A 199 -6.03 1.51 -27.07
N ALA A 200 -5.90 1.79 -25.78
CA ALA A 200 -4.66 1.60 -25.05
C ALA A 200 -4.41 0.13 -24.65
N ASP A 201 -5.24 -0.80 -25.11
CA ASP A 201 -5.29 -2.20 -24.68
C ASP A 201 -5.42 -2.37 -23.16
N ILE A 202 -5.94 -1.36 -22.45
CA ILE A 202 -6.17 -1.42 -21.00
C ILE A 202 -7.48 -2.18 -20.77
N ASN A 203 -7.35 -3.50 -20.71
CA ASN A 203 -8.39 -4.43 -20.30
C ASN A 203 -7.97 -5.16 -19.01
N ALA A 204 -8.86 -5.97 -18.44
CA ALA A 204 -8.57 -6.71 -17.20
C ALA A 204 -7.28 -7.55 -17.30
N GLU A 205 -6.97 -8.11 -18.47
CA GLU A 205 -5.78 -8.94 -18.70
C GLU A 205 -4.49 -8.10 -18.74
N THR A 206 -4.52 -6.91 -19.33
CA THR A 206 -3.37 -6.01 -19.36
C THR A 206 -3.09 -5.42 -17.98
N CYS A 207 -4.13 -5.09 -17.21
CA CYS A 207 -4.00 -4.70 -15.80
C CYS A 207 -3.43 -5.83 -14.94
N ARG A 208 -3.90 -7.08 -15.13
CA ARG A 208 -3.34 -8.29 -14.52
C ARG A 208 -1.86 -8.45 -14.83
N LYS A 209 -1.49 -8.40 -16.12
CA LYS A 209 -0.08 -8.50 -16.57
C LYS A 209 0.77 -7.38 -15.98
N ARG A 210 0.21 -6.17 -15.83
CA ARG A 210 0.91 -5.05 -15.20
C ARG A 210 1.14 -5.29 -13.72
N PHE A 211 0.14 -5.76 -12.97
CA PHE A 211 0.29 -6.14 -11.56
C PHE A 211 1.45 -7.13 -11.36
N HIS A 212 1.54 -8.16 -12.19
CA HIS A 212 2.63 -9.15 -12.14
C HIS A 212 3.99 -8.64 -12.63
N ARG A 213 4.02 -7.57 -13.42
CA ARG A 213 5.26 -6.94 -13.92
C ARG A 213 5.86 -5.91 -12.96
N VAL A 214 5.11 -5.42 -11.97
CA VAL A 214 5.63 -4.47 -10.98
C VAL A 214 6.74 -5.18 -10.19
N LYS A 215 7.98 -4.72 -10.38
CA LYS A 215 9.17 -5.29 -9.72
C LYS A 215 9.66 -4.39 -8.59
N PRO A 216 10.28 -4.95 -7.54
CA PRO A 216 10.88 -4.15 -6.48
C PRO A 216 11.95 -3.24 -7.07
N ARG A 217 11.87 -1.94 -6.76
CA ARG A 217 12.94 -0.99 -7.08
C ARG A 217 13.95 -0.99 -5.93
N GLN A 218 15.25 -1.06 -6.24
CA GLN A 218 16.29 -0.91 -5.22
C GLN A 218 16.14 0.47 -4.56
N ASN A 219 16.11 0.50 -3.23
CA ASN A 219 15.96 1.70 -2.39
C ASN A 219 14.60 2.44 -2.44
N ASP A 220 13.54 1.93 -3.09
CA ASP A 220 12.21 2.55 -3.04
C ASP A 220 11.08 1.54 -2.81
N PHE A 221 11.04 0.98 -1.59
CA PHE A 221 10.00 0.05 -1.18
C PHE A 221 8.61 0.70 -1.09
N ARG A 222 8.54 1.97 -0.68
CA ARG A 222 7.26 2.68 -0.53
C ARG A 222 6.62 3.00 -1.89
N GLY A 223 7.43 3.44 -2.86
CA GLY A 223 6.99 3.62 -4.24
C GLY A 223 6.52 2.30 -4.85
N PHE A 224 7.28 1.21 -4.64
CA PHE A 224 6.88 -0.13 -5.08
C PHE A 224 5.53 -0.58 -4.52
N VAL A 225 5.30 -0.46 -3.20
CA VAL A 225 4.02 -0.83 -2.59
C VAL A 225 2.86 0.02 -3.15
N THR A 226 3.09 1.31 -3.37
CA THR A 226 2.10 2.22 -3.93
C THR A 226 1.77 1.84 -5.38
N GLU A 227 2.79 1.56 -6.20
CA GLU A 227 2.65 1.14 -7.59
C GLU A 227 1.92 -0.21 -7.69
N LEU A 228 2.27 -1.17 -6.84
CA LEU A 228 1.63 -2.48 -6.78
C LEU A 228 0.16 -2.39 -6.37
N ARG A 229 -0.14 -1.56 -5.36
CA ARG A 229 -1.52 -1.32 -4.90
C ARG A 229 -2.36 -0.68 -6.00
N ASN A 230 -1.83 0.35 -6.66
CA ASN A 230 -2.53 1.00 -7.78
C ASN A 230 -2.78 0.02 -8.93
N ALA A 231 -1.81 -0.84 -9.27
CA ALA A 231 -1.98 -1.86 -10.29
C ALA A 231 -3.10 -2.86 -9.95
N LEU A 232 -3.19 -3.28 -8.67
CA LEU A 232 -4.26 -4.15 -8.18
C LEU A 232 -5.64 -3.45 -8.24
N ASP A 233 -5.73 -2.21 -7.76
CA ASP A 233 -6.98 -1.44 -7.77
C ASP A 233 -7.50 -1.22 -9.20
N HIS A 234 -6.60 -0.95 -10.15
CA HIS A 234 -6.95 -0.85 -11.56
C HIS A 234 -7.43 -2.18 -12.15
N TRP A 235 -6.79 -3.29 -11.78
CA TRP A 235 -7.21 -4.61 -12.24
C TRP A 235 -8.59 -4.99 -11.69
N LEU A 236 -8.84 -4.76 -10.41
CA LEU A 236 -10.16 -4.97 -9.80
C LEU A 236 -11.25 -4.15 -10.50
N LYS A 237 -10.96 -2.87 -10.78
CA LYS A 237 -11.89 -1.98 -11.49
C LYS A 237 -12.20 -2.46 -12.91
N MET A 238 -11.20 -2.94 -13.65
CA MET A 238 -11.37 -3.43 -15.02
C MET A 238 -11.99 -4.82 -15.11
N ALA A 239 -11.79 -5.65 -14.09
CA ALA A 239 -12.41 -6.96 -13.97
C ALA A 239 -13.87 -6.88 -13.46
N GLU A 240 -14.38 -5.67 -13.21
CA GLU A 240 -15.71 -5.41 -12.63
C GLU A 240 -15.95 -6.17 -11.31
N VAL A 241 -14.85 -6.44 -10.58
CA VAL A 241 -14.88 -7.16 -9.30
C VAL A 241 -15.19 -6.16 -8.20
N GLY A 242 -16.22 -6.45 -7.39
CA GLY A 242 -16.56 -5.62 -6.24
C GLY A 242 -15.43 -5.57 -5.21
N LYS A 243 -15.51 -4.59 -4.30
CA LYS A 243 -14.49 -4.37 -3.26
C LYS A 243 -14.65 -5.31 -2.05
N THR A 244 -15.46 -6.37 -2.16
CA THR A 244 -15.60 -7.33 -1.07
C THR A 244 -14.37 -8.23 -0.99
N VAL A 245 -14.04 -8.69 0.22
CA VAL A 245 -12.87 -9.54 0.44
C VAL A 245 -13.01 -10.87 -0.31
N GLU A 246 -14.23 -11.38 -0.40
CA GLU A 246 -14.59 -12.63 -1.07
C GLU A 246 -14.37 -12.55 -2.58
N GLU A 247 -14.86 -11.49 -3.23
CA GLU A 247 -14.71 -11.28 -4.68
C GLU A 247 -13.24 -11.10 -5.09
N VAL A 248 -12.46 -10.37 -4.27
CA VAL A 248 -11.02 -10.21 -4.48
C VAL A 248 -10.29 -11.56 -4.32
N LYS A 249 -10.65 -12.37 -3.31
CA LYS A 249 -10.07 -13.71 -3.13
C LYS A 249 -10.35 -14.60 -4.33
N GLU A 250 -11.58 -14.61 -4.83
CA GLU A 250 -11.93 -15.40 -6.03
C GLU A 250 -11.13 -14.97 -7.26
N LEU A 251 -10.95 -13.67 -7.47
CA LEU A 251 -10.14 -13.15 -8.57
C LEU A 251 -8.68 -13.64 -8.48
N LEU A 252 -8.08 -13.59 -7.30
CA LEU A 252 -6.70 -14.04 -7.07
C LEU A 252 -6.55 -15.57 -7.23
N VAL A 253 -7.56 -16.35 -6.83
CA VAL A 253 -7.57 -17.80 -7.05
C VAL A 253 -7.65 -18.11 -8.55
N LYS A 254 -8.52 -17.43 -9.29
CA LYS A 254 -8.62 -17.57 -10.76
C LYS A 254 -7.31 -17.19 -11.45
N ASP A 255 -6.69 -16.10 -11.02
CA ASP A 255 -5.38 -15.67 -11.50
C ASP A 255 -4.30 -16.74 -11.30
N ARG A 256 -4.24 -17.33 -10.10
CA ARG A 256 -3.27 -18.39 -9.81
C ARG A 256 -3.49 -19.63 -10.66
N ILE A 257 -4.74 -19.98 -10.98
CA ILE A 257 -5.03 -21.09 -11.90
C ILE A 257 -4.54 -20.74 -13.31
N LEU A 258 -4.81 -19.52 -13.78
CA LEU A 258 -4.40 -19.04 -15.10
C LEU A 258 -2.89 -18.83 -15.27
N GLU A 259 -2.11 -18.77 -14.19
CA GLU A 259 -0.63 -18.76 -14.26
C GLU A 259 -0.02 -20.15 -14.41
N ASN A 260 -0.77 -21.21 -14.07
CA ASN A 260 -0.27 -22.60 -14.04
C ASN A 260 -0.80 -23.46 -15.21
N VAL A 261 -1.43 -22.82 -16.20
CA VAL A 261 -1.89 -23.41 -17.47
C VAL A 261 -1.03 -22.84 -18.60
#